data_AF-A0A1H3RA75-F1
#
_entry.id   AF-A0A1H3RA75-F1
#
_cell.length_a   1.000
_cell.length_b   1.000
_cell.length_c   1.000
_cell.angle_alpha   90.00
_cell.angle_beta   90.00
_cell.angle_gamma   90.00
#
_symmetry.space_group_name_H-M   'P 1'
#
loop_
_entity.id
_entity.type
_entity.pdbx_description
1 polymer ?
#
loop_
_entity_poly.entity_id
_entity_poly.type
_entity_poly.pdbx_seq_one_letter_code
_entity_poly.pdbx_strand_id
1 'polypeptide(L)'
;MGPVQETCKMVRYQTGTFLEQEDEIVTEYPVTIKLNGEEYVTVVCTPNYIEDMVIGFLISEGIIASYEGIDELWIQKDKGVVHVKTSQINPLYQTLYNKRYVTSCCGKSRQGFVFVNDAAKAKTLHDIHVTMTPEECFHLMNTLQQSSTTFHQTGGVHNTALCDRNTILISRMDIGRHNALDKIYGHCLRNDIPIEGKIIAFSGRISSEILLKVSKIGCEIVLSKSAPTKLALQLAHDLGITVVGFIRNDSCNIYTHPERIEGYITEKNDS
;
A
#
# COMPACT_ATOMS: atom_id res chain seq x y z
N MET A 1 15.15 -2.65 17.58
CA MET A 1 14.45 -3.23 16.41
C MET A 1 15.19 -4.47 15.96
N GLY A 2 14.44 -5.56 15.76
CA GLY A 2 14.98 -6.86 15.37
C GLY A 2 15.14 -7.01 13.86
N PRO A 3 15.59 -8.20 13.40
CA PRO A 3 15.70 -8.51 11.97
C PRO A 3 14.30 -8.62 11.33
N VAL A 4 14.25 -8.44 10.01
CA VAL A 4 12.98 -8.59 9.24
C VAL A 4 12.60 -10.05 9.07
N GLN A 5 13.57 -10.95 9.13
CA GLN A 5 13.40 -12.39 9.02
C GLN A 5 14.13 -13.08 10.16
N GLU A 6 13.59 -14.21 10.61
CA GLU A 6 14.21 -15.09 11.59
C GLU A 6 14.14 -16.52 11.08
N THR A 7 15.16 -17.31 11.42
CA THR A 7 15.19 -18.74 11.11
C THR A 7 14.45 -19.51 12.20
N CYS A 8 13.53 -20.38 11.81
CA CYS A 8 12.76 -21.22 12.71
C CYS A 8 12.93 -22.71 12.36
N LYS A 9 12.97 -23.58 13.36
CA LYS A 9 12.93 -25.02 13.15
C LYS A 9 11.50 -25.45 12.82
N MET A 10 11.35 -26.24 11.77
CA MET A 10 10.07 -26.81 11.37
C MET A 10 10.21 -28.31 11.09
N VAL A 11 9.07 -28.99 10.89
CA VAL A 11 9.01 -30.36 10.42
C VAL A 11 8.26 -30.39 9.10
N ARG A 12 8.93 -30.77 8.01
CA ARG A 12 8.36 -30.84 6.67
C ARG A 12 7.87 -32.24 6.42
N TYR A 13 6.59 -32.35 6.06
CA TYR A 13 6.06 -33.58 5.50
C TYR A 13 6.22 -33.56 3.97
N GLN A 14 6.94 -34.53 3.42
CA GLN A 14 7.10 -34.69 1.98
C GLN A 14 7.04 -36.17 1.61
N THR A 15 6.10 -36.53 0.72
CA THR A 15 6.00 -37.90 0.14
C THR A 15 5.99 -39.01 1.20
N GLY A 16 5.23 -38.86 2.29
CA GLY A 16 5.11 -39.88 3.33
C GLY A 16 6.17 -39.84 4.44
N THR A 17 7.12 -38.91 4.36
CA THR A 17 8.21 -38.76 5.33
C THR A 17 8.14 -37.43 6.07
N PHE A 18 8.56 -37.41 7.33
CA PHE A 18 8.73 -36.20 8.15
C PHE A 18 10.22 -35.91 8.30
N LEU A 19 10.63 -34.68 8.00
CA LEU A 19 12.02 -34.22 8.05
C LEU A 19 12.10 -32.93 8.87
N GLU A 20 12.98 -32.89 9.86
CA GLU A 20 13.33 -31.64 10.55
C GLU A 20 14.21 -30.78 9.63
N GLN A 21 13.84 -29.51 9.46
CA GLN A 21 14.62 -28.53 8.69
C GLN A 21 14.45 -27.14 9.31
N GLU A 22 15.24 -26.20 8.83
CA GLU A 22 15.08 -24.78 9.12
C GLU A 22 14.31 -24.09 7.99
N ASP A 23 13.52 -23.09 8.35
CA ASP A 23 12.77 -22.25 7.41
C ASP A 23 12.87 -20.78 7.82
N GLU A 24 12.76 -19.89 6.84
CA GLU A 24 12.79 -18.45 7.08
C GLU A 24 11.38 -17.93 7.31
N ILE A 25 11.16 -17.27 8.44
CA ILE A 25 9.88 -16.64 8.78
C ILE A 25 10.03 -15.12 8.85
N VAL A 26 8.97 -14.40 8.52
CA VAL A 26 8.95 -12.94 8.64
C VAL A 26 8.62 -12.53 10.07
N THR A 27 9.29 -11.48 10.55
CA THR A 27 9.04 -10.89 11.87
C THR A 27 7.82 -9.99 11.85
N GLU A 28 6.85 -10.30 12.72
CA GLU A 28 5.78 -9.37 13.10
C GLU A 28 6.25 -8.47 14.25
N TYR A 29 6.24 -7.16 14.06
CA TYR A 29 6.71 -6.19 15.04
C TYR A 29 5.63 -5.16 15.37
N PRO A 30 5.16 -5.09 16.63
CA PRO A 30 4.18 -4.08 17.05
C PRO A 30 4.87 -2.72 17.23
N VAL A 31 4.31 -1.71 16.59
CA VAL A 31 4.75 -0.31 16.67
C VAL A 31 3.62 0.55 17.20
N THR A 32 3.79 1.14 18.38
CA THR A 32 2.85 2.09 18.97
C THR A 32 3.21 3.51 18.54
N ILE A 33 2.29 4.19 17.87
CA ILE A 33 2.42 5.60 17.49
C ILE A 33 1.84 6.44 18.63
N LYS A 34 2.63 7.40 19.11
CA LYS A 34 2.18 8.44 20.06
C LYS A 34 2.09 9.77 19.35
N LEU A 35 0.93 10.42 19.42
CA LEU A 35 0.73 11.77 18.91
C LEU A 35 0.68 12.74 20.08
N ASN A 36 1.58 13.73 20.10
CA ASN A 36 1.66 14.75 21.14
C ASN A 36 1.74 14.18 22.57
N GLY A 37 2.38 13.01 22.73
CA GLY A 37 2.56 12.33 24.01
C GLY A 37 1.49 11.28 24.34
N GLU A 38 0.36 11.25 23.64
CA GLU A 38 -0.73 10.30 23.88
C GLU A 38 -0.65 9.10 22.93
N GLU A 39 -0.97 7.90 23.44
CA GLU A 39 -1.03 6.69 22.63
C GLU A 39 -2.18 6.75 21.64
N TYR A 40 -1.83 6.66 20.36
CA TYR A 40 -2.78 6.79 19.28
C TYR A 40 -3.23 5.44 18.75
N VAL A 41 -2.29 4.64 18.28
CA VAL A 41 -2.56 3.33 17.68
C VAL A 41 -1.32 2.45 17.75
N THR A 42 -1.53 1.14 17.84
CA THR A 42 -0.48 0.14 17.62
C THR A 42 -0.69 -0.52 16.27
N VAL A 43 0.31 -0.44 15.38
CA VAL A 43 0.35 -1.10 14.07
C VAL A 43 1.30 -2.29 14.16
N VAL A 44 0.87 -3.46 13.68
CA VAL A 44 1.79 -4.61 13.53
C VAL A 44 2.34 -4.54 12.11
N CYS A 45 3.66 -4.51 11.97
CA CYS A 45 4.36 -4.33 10.71
C CYS A 45 5.71 -5.08 10.72
N THR A 46 6.42 -5.05 9.60
CA THR A 46 7.83 -5.48 9.56
C THR A 46 8.73 -4.41 10.17
N PRO A 47 9.87 -4.77 10.80
CA PRO A 47 10.73 -3.85 11.56
C PRO A 47 11.66 -2.99 10.67
N ASN A 48 11.22 -2.60 9.48
CA ASN A 48 11.96 -1.73 8.54
C ASN A 48 11.09 -0.56 8.06
N TYR A 49 11.75 0.55 7.67
CA TYR A 49 11.09 1.75 7.13
C TYR A 49 9.90 2.25 7.99
N ILE A 50 10.03 2.15 9.32
CA ILE A 50 8.94 2.48 10.25
C ILE A 50 8.61 3.97 10.21
N GLU A 51 9.60 4.85 10.04
CA GLU A 51 9.36 6.29 9.86
C GLU A 51 8.48 6.54 8.63
N ASP A 52 8.85 5.98 7.48
CA ASP A 52 8.09 6.11 6.25
C ASP A 52 6.66 5.54 6.43
N MET A 53 6.52 4.38 7.09
CA MET A 53 5.20 3.81 7.39
C MET A 53 4.35 4.77 8.24
N VAL A 54 4.91 5.35 9.31
CA VAL A 54 4.16 6.24 10.21
C VAL A 54 3.75 7.53 9.50
N ILE A 55 4.66 8.14 8.73
CA ILE A 55 4.36 9.35 7.94
C ILE A 55 3.23 9.05 6.95
N GLY A 56 3.36 7.98 6.16
CA GLY A 56 2.36 7.60 5.17
C GLY A 56 1.01 7.23 5.81
N PHE A 57 1.02 6.55 6.95
CA PHE A 57 -0.19 6.24 7.72
C PHE A 57 -0.89 7.50 8.21
N LEU A 58 -0.18 8.43 8.86
CA LEU A 58 -0.79 9.64 9.43
C LEU A 58 -1.44 10.53 8.37
N ILE A 59 -0.80 10.65 7.21
CA ILE A 59 -1.27 11.52 6.12
C ILE A 59 -2.33 10.79 5.29
N SER A 60 -2.15 9.50 5.00
CA SER A 60 -3.16 8.73 4.28
C SER A 60 -4.45 8.58 5.08
N GLU A 61 -4.42 8.43 6.41
CA GLU A 61 -5.64 8.46 7.24
C GLU A 61 -6.17 9.89 7.43
N GLY A 62 -5.38 10.90 7.02
CA GLY A 62 -5.74 12.31 7.04
C GLY A 62 -5.77 12.94 8.44
N ILE A 63 -5.02 12.35 9.37
CA ILE A 63 -4.76 12.84 10.73
C ILE A 63 -3.94 14.14 10.64
N ILE A 64 -2.94 14.14 9.76
CA ILE A 64 -2.14 15.32 9.38
C ILE A 64 -2.39 15.60 7.89
N ALA A 65 -2.30 16.86 7.48
CA ALA A 65 -2.54 17.27 6.10
C ALA A 65 -1.35 16.98 5.16
N SER A 66 -0.12 17.22 5.62
CA SER A 66 1.11 17.06 4.85
C SER A 66 2.31 16.72 5.76
N TYR A 67 3.46 16.44 5.16
CA TYR A 67 4.68 16.10 5.90
C TYR A 67 5.20 17.27 6.73
N GLU A 68 5.06 18.50 6.24
CA GLU A 68 5.44 19.74 6.93
C GLU A 68 4.63 19.99 8.21
N GLY A 69 3.49 19.32 8.36
CA GLY A 69 2.71 19.34 9.60
C GLY A 69 3.34 18.53 10.74
N ILE A 70 4.41 17.77 10.48
CA ILE A 70 5.15 17.01 11.50
C ILE A 70 6.30 17.88 12.04
N ASP A 71 6.17 18.32 13.29
CA ASP A 71 7.18 19.15 13.95
C ASP A 71 8.39 18.31 14.39
N GLU A 72 8.13 17.07 14.83
CA GLU A 72 9.16 16.15 15.33
C GLU A 72 8.71 14.70 15.15
N LEU A 73 9.62 13.83 14.70
CA LEU A 73 9.40 12.39 14.63
C LEU A 73 10.66 11.66 15.08
N TRP A 74 10.53 10.77 16.07
CA TRP A 74 11.62 9.90 16.50
C TRP A 74 11.12 8.55 17.00
N ILE A 75 12.00 7.55 16.99
CA ILE A 75 11.64 6.18 17.33
C ILE A 75 12.40 5.69 18.56
N GLN A 76 11.64 5.28 19.57
CA GLN A 76 12.12 4.49 20.70
C GLN A 76 12.24 3.01 20.30
N LYS A 77 13.37 2.65 19.67
CA LYS A 77 13.62 1.33 19.04
C LYS A 77 13.58 0.13 19.98
N ASP A 78 13.79 0.34 21.28
CA ASP A 78 13.74 -0.66 22.36
C ASP A 78 12.30 -0.98 22.76
N LYS A 79 11.39 -0.01 22.67
CA LYS A 79 9.97 -0.18 23.06
C LYS A 79 9.02 -0.34 21.88
N GLY A 80 9.50 -0.17 20.66
CA GLY A 80 8.64 -0.14 19.48
C GLY A 80 7.66 1.04 19.51
N VAL A 81 8.09 2.19 20.05
CA VAL A 81 7.24 3.39 20.15
C VAL A 81 7.76 4.45 19.19
N VAL A 82 6.88 5.01 18.37
CA VAL A 82 7.18 6.15 17.51
C VAL A 82 6.49 7.37 18.08
N HIS A 83 7.28 8.39 18.39
CA HIS A 83 6.78 9.66 18.90
C HIS A 83 6.66 10.63 17.74
N VAL A 84 5.47 11.21 17.59
CA VAL A 84 5.17 12.22 16.59
C VAL A 84 4.60 13.45 17.28
N LYS A 85 5.22 14.60 17.05
CA LYS A 85 4.76 15.90 17.50
C LYS A 85 4.20 16.67 16.31
N THR A 86 3.01 17.23 16.48
CA THR A 86 2.36 18.02 15.43
C THR A 86 1.44 19.07 16.04
N SER A 87 1.54 20.29 15.54
CA SER A 87 0.61 21.39 15.82
C SER A 87 -0.61 21.40 14.89
N GLN A 88 -0.63 20.54 13.86
CA GLN A 88 -1.61 20.58 12.76
C GLN A 88 -2.48 19.32 12.70
N ILE A 89 -3.05 18.93 13.85
CA ILE A 89 -4.05 17.86 13.89
C ILE A 89 -5.33 18.36 13.23
N ASN A 90 -5.84 17.58 12.27
CA ASN A 90 -7.09 17.91 11.60
C ASN A 90 -8.26 18.00 12.62
N PRO A 91 -8.94 19.15 12.79
CA PRO A 91 -9.99 19.30 13.79
C PRO A 91 -11.18 18.35 13.59
N LEU A 92 -11.48 17.97 12.34
CA LEU A 92 -12.52 16.99 12.02
C LEU A 92 -12.22 15.61 12.62
N TYR A 93 -10.95 15.32 12.88
CA TYR A 93 -10.52 14.09 13.54
C TYR A 93 -11.02 14.01 15.00
N GLN A 94 -10.94 15.11 15.74
CA GLN A 94 -11.34 15.13 17.16
C GLN A 94 -12.86 14.88 17.33
N THR A 95 -13.67 15.36 16.39
CA THR A 95 -15.14 15.29 16.46
C THR A 95 -15.72 13.92 16.07
N LEU A 96 -15.03 13.14 15.23
CA LEU A 96 -15.58 11.92 14.60
C LEU A 96 -15.03 10.60 15.19
N TYR A 97 -14.26 10.67 16.29
CA TYR A 97 -13.60 9.53 16.99
C TYR A 97 -14.54 8.41 17.47
N ASN A 98 -15.84 8.67 17.51
CA ASN A 98 -16.81 7.81 18.18
C ASN A 98 -17.52 6.77 17.29
N LYS A 99 -17.31 6.73 15.97
CA LYS A 99 -17.84 5.64 15.12
C LYS A 99 -16.74 4.64 14.79
N ARG A 100 -17.02 3.33 14.84
CA ARG A 100 -16.06 2.27 14.49
C ARG A 100 -16.67 1.33 13.43
N TYR A 101 -15.98 1.11 12.32
CA TYR A 101 -16.25 0.06 11.32
C TYR A 101 -15.25 -1.08 11.44
N VAL A 102 -15.60 -2.22 12.04
CA VAL A 102 -14.73 -3.40 11.98
C VAL A 102 -14.73 -3.96 10.56
N THR A 103 -13.56 -4.15 9.96
CA THR A 103 -13.49 -4.76 8.62
C THR A 103 -12.77 -6.09 8.65
N SER A 104 -13.17 -6.97 7.72
CA SER A 104 -12.88 -8.39 7.79
C SER A 104 -11.41 -8.76 7.55
N CYS A 105 -10.58 -7.86 7.01
CA CYS A 105 -9.22 -8.22 6.60
C CYS A 105 -8.20 -8.22 7.74
N CYS A 106 -8.43 -7.43 8.79
CA CYS A 106 -7.67 -7.46 10.03
C CYS A 106 -8.68 -7.04 11.12
N GLY A 107 -8.93 -7.82 12.17
CA GLY A 107 -9.95 -7.57 13.22
C GLY A 107 -9.85 -6.24 13.99
N LYS A 108 -9.02 -5.29 13.54
CA LYS A 108 -9.09 -3.90 13.92
C LYS A 108 -10.43 -3.31 13.46
N SER A 109 -11.19 -2.85 14.45
CA SER A 109 -12.15 -1.76 14.25
C SER A 109 -11.47 -0.65 13.46
N ARG A 110 -11.79 -0.48 12.16
CA ARG A 110 -11.59 0.85 11.54
C ARG A 110 -12.37 1.83 12.36
N GLN A 111 -11.89 3.04 12.45
CA GLN A 111 -12.69 4.13 12.98
C GLN A 111 -13.47 4.75 11.80
N GLY A 112 -14.61 5.36 12.07
CA GLY A 112 -15.66 5.81 11.14
C GLY A 112 -15.23 6.80 10.06
N PHE A 113 -13.97 7.23 10.10
CA PHE A 113 -13.40 8.38 9.45
C PHE A 113 -13.08 8.20 7.97
N VAL A 114 -12.73 6.97 7.55
CA VAL A 114 -12.08 6.69 6.27
C VAL A 114 -12.96 7.20 5.12
N PHE A 115 -14.23 6.78 5.00
CA PHE A 115 -15.09 7.17 3.86
C PHE A 115 -15.38 8.68 3.70
N VAL A 116 -15.48 9.47 4.78
CA VAL A 116 -15.84 10.90 4.67
C VAL A 116 -14.62 11.75 4.31
N ASN A 117 -13.46 11.45 4.90
CA ASN A 117 -12.21 12.16 4.60
C ASN A 117 -11.59 11.67 3.28
N ASP A 118 -11.82 10.40 2.93
CA ASP A 118 -11.45 9.82 1.64
C ASP A 118 -12.08 10.57 0.48
N ALA A 119 -13.39 10.83 0.53
CA ALA A 119 -14.07 11.59 -0.53
C ALA A 119 -13.54 13.03 -0.66
N ALA A 120 -13.11 13.65 0.45
CA ALA A 120 -12.62 15.04 0.45
C ALA A 120 -11.16 15.18 -0.01
N LYS A 121 -10.33 14.14 0.13
CA LYS A 121 -8.89 14.17 -0.17
C LYS A 121 -8.48 13.28 -1.34
N ALA A 122 -9.37 12.42 -1.84
CA ALA A 122 -9.10 11.64 -3.03
C ALA A 122 -8.93 12.59 -4.23
N LYS A 123 -7.86 12.38 -4.99
CA LYS A 123 -7.61 13.12 -6.22
C LYS A 123 -8.38 12.43 -7.34
N THR A 124 -9.22 13.17 -8.04
CA THR A 124 -9.83 12.75 -9.30
C THR A 124 -8.81 12.92 -10.41
N LEU A 125 -8.46 11.82 -11.08
CA LEU A 125 -7.42 11.74 -12.09
C LEU A 125 -8.08 11.62 -13.47
N HIS A 126 -8.68 12.71 -13.94
CA HIS A 126 -9.38 12.74 -15.23
C HIS A 126 -8.44 12.98 -16.41
N ASP A 127 -7.32 13.66 -16.17
CA ASP A 127 -6.27 13.84 -17.16
C ASP A 127 -5.43 12.55 -17.27
N ILE A 128 -4.84 12.35 -18.45
CA ILE A 128 -3.95 11.21 -18.73
C ILE A 128 -2.52 11.74 -18.76
N HIS A 129 -1.76 11.54 -17.68
CA HIS A 129 -0.35 11.89 -17.64
C HIS A 129 0.56 10.69 -17.88
N VAL A 130 0.01 9.47 -17.75
CA VAL A 130 0.75 8.23 -18.01
C VAL A 130 -0.08 7.22 -18.81
N THR A 131 0.56 6.62 -19.81
CA THR A 131 0.05 5.45 -20.55
C THR A 131 1.08 4.33 -20.52
N MET A 132 0.61 3.11 -20.70
CA MET A 132 1.45 1.90 -20.65
C MET A 132 1.04 0.90 -21.73
N THR A 133 2.00 0.15 -22.26
CA THR A 133 1.67 -1.07 -23.00
C THR A 133 1.40 -2.24 -22.03
N PRO A 134 0.70 -3.30 -22.48
CA PRO A 134 0.56 -4.52 -21.70
C PRO A 134 1.90 -5.15 -21.30
N GLU A 135 2.90 -5.12 -22.19
CA GLU A 135 4.23 -5.67 -21.95
C GLU A 135 4.96 -4.94 -20.82
N GLU A 136 4.79 -3.62 -20.71
CA GLU A 136 5.35 -2.81 -19.61
C GLU A 136 4.67 -3.16 -18.28
N CYS A 137 3.36 -3.41 -18.30
CA CYS A 137 2.63 -3.90 -17.13
C CYS A 137 3.18 -5.26 -16.66
N PHE A 138 3.47 -6.16 -17.60
CA PHE A 138 4.06 -7.46 -17.29
C PHE A 138 5.49 -7.32 -16.77
N HIS A 139 6.28 -6.46 -17.39
CA HIS A 139 7.65 -6.18 -16.97
C HIS A 139 7.70 -5.70 -15.52
N LEU A 140 6.95 -4.65 -15.16
CA LEU A 140 6.93 -4.13 -13.80
C LEU A 140 6.50 -5.19 -12.77
N MET A 141 5.46 -5.96 -13.08
CA MET A 141 4.97 -7.00 -12.17
C MET A 141 5.93 -8.19 -12.02
N ASN A 142 6.66 -8.55 -13.07
CA ASN A 142 7.70 -9.56 -13.02
C ASN A 142 8.91 -9.07 -12.23
N THR A 143 9.37 -7.84 -12.49
CA THR A 143 10.48 -7.20 -11.77
C THR A 143 10.18 -7.05 -10.28
N LEU A 144 8.95 -6.65 -9.91
CA LEU A 144 8.51 -6.60 -8.51
C LEU A 144 8.54 -7.97 -7.82
N GLN A 145 8.13 -9.02 -8.52
CA GLN A 145 8.15 -10.38 -7.97
C GLN A 145 9.59 -10.86 -7.78
N GLN A 146 10.41 -10.80 -8.83
CA GLN A 146 11.79 -11.29 -8.82
C GLN A 146 12.69 -10.57 -7.81
N SER A 147 12.45 -9.28 -7.57
CA SER A 147 13.22 -8.49 -6.60
C SER A 147 12.84 -8.77 -5.14
N SER A 148 11.78 -9.54 -4.86
CA SER A 148 11.31 -9.78 -3.50
C SER A 148 11.93 -11.01 -2.84
N THR A 149 13.17 -10.88 -2.39
CA THR A 149 13.88 -11.95 -1.67
C THR A 149 13.10 -12.45 -0.45
N THR A 150 12.59 -11.54 0.39
CA THR A 150 11.85 -11.94 1.60
C THR A 150 10.54 -12.65 1.28
N PHE A 151 9.82 -12.26 0.22
CA PHE A 151 8.64 -13.02 -0.19
C PHE A 151 9.00 -14.40 -0.72
N HIS A 152 10.07 -14.52 -1.50
CA HIS A 152 10.54 -15.82 -1.99
C HIS A 152 10.97 -16.77 -0.87
N GLN A 153 11.57 -16.23 0.19
CA GLN A 153 12.03 -17.01 1.34
C GLN A 153 10.91 -17.35 2.32
N THR A 154 10.00 -16.42 2.60
CA THR A 154 9.02 -16.56 3.70
C THR A 154 7.58 -16.75 3.24
N GLY A 155 7.23 -16.29 2.04
CA GLY A 155 5.84 -16.17 1.58
C GLY A 155 4.97 -15.20 2.39
N GLY A 156 5.50 -14.56 3.44
CA GLY A 156 4.74 -13.90 4.50
C GLY A 156 4.57 -12.39 4.33
N VAL A 157 4.98 -11.81 3.20
CA VAL A 157 4.96 -10.35 2.98
C VAL A 157 4.23 -9.94 1.71
N HIS A 158 3.72 -8.72 1.73
CA HIS A 158 3.21 -8.01 0.57
C HIS A 158 4.24 -6.99 0.08
N ASN A 159 4.54 -7.05 -1.21
CA ASN A 159 5.37 -6.09 -1.92
C ASN A 159 4.51 -5.03 -2.62
N THR A 160 5.01 -3.80 -2.57
CA THR A 160 4.47 -2.64 -3.28
C THR A 160 5.63 -1.84 -3.87
N ALA A 161 5.48 -1.37 -5.10
CA ALA A 161 6.43 -0.49 -5.73
C ALA A 161 5.75 0.75 -6.33
N LEU A 162 6.44 1.88 -6.21
CA LEU A 162 6.19 3.06 -7.04
C LEU A 162 7.03 2.92 -8.31
N CYS A 163 6.39 3.11 -9.45
CA CYS A 163 6.99 2.92 -10.75
C CYS A 163 6.78 4.14 -11.63
N ASP A 164 7.78 4.40 -12.48
CA ASP A 164 7.55 5.03 -13.77
C ASP A 164 7.15 3.95 -14.79
N ARG A 165 6.88 4.35 -16.04
CA ARG A 165 6.38 3.49 -17.13
C ARG A 165 7.12 2.14 -17.26
N ASN A 166 8.44 2.09 -17.06
CA ASN A 166 9.20 0.84 -17.17
C ASN A 166 10.24 0.61 -16.06
N THR A 167 10.20 1.41 -15.00
CA THR A 167 11.22 1.37 -13.95
C THR A 167 10.59 1.41 -12.58
N ILE A 168 11.03 0.52 -11.69
CA ILE A 168 10.71 0.60 -10.26
C ILE A 168 11.58 1.69 -9.64
N LEU A 169 10.96 2.75 -9.13
CA LEU A 169 11.64 3.84 -8.42
C LEU A 169 11.89 3.48 -6.96
N ILE A 170 10.88 2.91 -6.32
CA ILE A 170 10.90 2.56 -4.90
C ILE A 170 10.15 1.25 -4.74
N SER A 171 10.72 0.31 -3.98
CA SER A 171 10.02 -0.90 -3.55
C SER A 171 10.03 -0.99 -2.02
N ARG A 172 8.90 -1.38 -1.44
CA ARG A 172 8.72 -1.61 0.00
C ARG A 172 7.89 -2.86 0.21
N MET A 173 8.10 -3.47 1.37
CA MET A 173 7.36 -4.66 1.77
C MET A 173 6.93 -4.59 3.23
N ASP A 174 5.87 -5.30 3.52
CA ASP A 174 5.36 -5.48 4.87
C ASP A 174 4.46 -6.71 4.97
N ILE A 175 4.29 -7.28 6.15
CA ILE A 175 3.27 -8.30 6.43
C ILE A 175 1.85 -7.76 6.13
N GLY A 176 1.65 -6.46 6.36
CA GLY A 176 0.40 -5.75 6.11
C GLY A 176 0.43 -5.04 4.77
N ARG A 177 -0.45 -5.41 3.85
CA ARG A 177 -0.52 -4.77 2.53
C ARG A 177 -0.78 -3.25 2.56
N HIS A 178 -1.49 -2.76 3.58
CA HIS A 178 -1.70 -1.31 3.78
C HIS A 178 -0.40 -0.63 4.22
N ASN A 179 0.33 -1.24 5.15
CA ASN A 179 1.61 -0.71 5.65
C ASN A 179 2.65 -0.63 4.52
N ALA A 180 2.64 -1.58 3.58
CA ALA A 180 3.55 -1.54 2.43
C ALA A 180 3.31 -0.30 1.54
N LEU A 181 2.04 0.09 1.33
CA LEU A 181 1.69 1.35 0.65
C LEU A 181 2.03 2.57 1.50
N ASP A 182 1.77 2.53 2.80
CA ASP A 182 2.10 3.64 3.70
C ASP A 182 3.62 3.90 3.71
N LYS A 183 4.45 2.86 3.67
CA LYS A 183 5.90 2.99 3.51
C LYS A 183 6.29 3.65 2.19
N ILE A 184 5.63 3.29 1.07
CA ILE A 184 5.88 3.97 -0.21
C ILE A 184 5.49 5.45 -0.08
N TYR A 185 4.30 5.73 0.46
CA TYR A 185 3.79 7.09 0.52
C TYR A 185 4.63 8.00 1.41
N GLY A 186 4.96 7.55 2.63
CA GLY A 186 5.80 8.32 3.53
C GLY A 186 7.20 8.54 2.98
N HIS A 187 7.75 7.56 2.25
CA HIS A 187 9.02 7.75 1.55
C HIS A 187 8.93 8.84 0.47
N CYS A 188 7.85 8.86 -0.31
CA CYS A 188 7.64 9.89 -1.33
C CYS A 188 7.53 11.29 -0.70
N LEU A 189 6.73 11.41 0.36
CA LEU A 189 6.51 12.67 1.06
C LEU A 189 7.78 13.23 1.70
N ARG A 190 8.55 12.36 2.36
CA ARG A 190 9.79 12.75 3.06
C ARG A 190 10.90 13.19 2.11
N ASN A 191 10.93 12.65 0.89
CA ASN A 191 11.97 12.92 -0.10
C ASN A 191 11.48 13.79 -1.26
N ASP A 192 10.30 14.39 -1.14
CA ASP A 192 9.65 15.23 -2.16
C ASP A 192 9.65 14.59 -3.55
N ILE A 193 9.32 13.29 -3.61
CA ILE A 193 9.32 12.51 -4.85
C ILE A 193 8.03 12.85 -5.63
N PRO A 194 8.13 13.34 -6.87
CA PRO A 194 6.95 13.61 -7.68
C PRO A 194 6.14 12.34 -7.92
N ILE A 195 4.84 12.42 -7.62
CA ILE A 195 3.89 11.30 -7.66
C ILE A 195 2.97 11.34 -8.88
N GLU A 196 2.97 12.45 -9.61
CA GLU A 196 2.18 12.62 -10.84
C GLU A 196 2.70 11.70 -11.95
N GLY A 197 1.75 11.12 -12.71
CA GLY A 197 2.06 10.15 -13.77
C GLY A 197 2.73 8.86 -13.28
N LYS A 198 2.67 8.55 -11.97
CA LYS A 198 3.26 7.33 -11.40
C LYS A 198 2.27 6.18 -11.39
N ILE A 199 2.85 4.98 -11.38
CA ILE A 199 2.15 3.70 -11.34
C ILE A 199 2.45 3.00 -10.00
N ILE A 200 1.45 2.32 -9.45
CA ILE A 200 1.64 1.41 -8.32
C ILE A 200 1.62 -0.03 -8.82
N ALA A 201 2.71 -0.76 -8.59
CA ALA A 201 2.75 -2.21 -8.75
C ALA A 201 2.59 -2.89 -7.39
N PHE A 202 1.63 -3.80 -7.27
CA PHE A 202 1.16 -4.31 -5.98
C PHE A 202 0.90 -5.81 -5.99
N SER A 203 1.42 -6.52 -5.00
CA SER A 203 1.26 -7.98 -4.91
C SER A 203 -0.12 -8.45 -4.39
N GLY A 204 -0.80 -7.61 -3.61
CA GLY A 204 -2.04 -7.96 -2.91
C GLY A 204 -3.32 -7.68 -3.69
N ARG A 205 -4.48 -8.03 -3.10
CA ARG A 205 -5.82 -7.70 -3.62
C ARG A 205 -6.10 -6.20 -3.55
N ILE A 206 -6.73 -5.66 -4.59
CA ILE A 206 -7.12 -4.24 -4.66
C ILE A 206 -8.49 -4.08 -3.99
N SER A 207 -8.48 -3.74 -2.69
CA SER A 207 -9.68 -3.33 -1.95
C SER A 207 -9.95 -1.83 -2.12
N SER A 208 -11.13 -1.38 -1.69
CA SER A 208 -11.47 0.04 -1.66
C SER A 208 -10.45 0.88 -0.87
N GLU A 209 -9.97 0.38 0.27
CA GLU A 209 -8.93 1.05 1.07
C GLU A 209 -7.61 1.20 0.32
N ILE A 210 -7.19 0.13 -0.37
CA ILE A 210 -5.96 0.14 -1.15
C ILE A 210 -6.08 1.21 -2.23
N LEU A 211 -7.20 1.22 -2.94
CA LEU A 211 -7.44 2.18 -4.01
C LEU A 211 -7.50 3.63 -3.49
N LEU A 212 -8.09 3.86 -2.33
CA LEU A 212 -8.13 5.19 -1.70
C LEU A 212 -6.74 5.67 -1.29
N LYS A 213 -5.88 4.78 -0.80
CA LYS A 213 -4.46 5.10 -0.56
C LYS A 213 -3.74 5.42 -1.87
N VAL A 214 -3.96 4.65 -2.94
CA VAL A 214 -3.40 4.95 -4.26
C VAL A 214 -3.85 6.33 -4.76
N SER A 215 -5.13 6.67 -4.65
CA SER A 215 -5.65 7.98 -5.04
C SER A 215 -4.99 9.13 -4.25
N LYS A 216 -4.75 8.93 -2.94
CA LYS A 216 -4.04 9.92 -2.10
C LYS A 216 -2.56 10.04 -2.45
N ILE A 217 -1.93 8.92 -2.80
CA ILE A 217 -0.59 8.93 -3.40
C ILE A 217 -0.62 9.64 -4.76
N GLY A 218 -1.75 9.69 -5.46
CA GLY A 218 -1.90 10.39 -6.74
C GLY A 218 -1.49 9.58 -7.97
N CYS A 219 -1.47 8.25 -7.85
CA CYS A 219 -1.12 7.37 -8.96
C CYS A 219 -2.34 7.05 -9.84
N GLU A 220 -2.14 7.09 -11.16
CA GLU A 220 -3.21 6.93 -12.15
C GLU A 220 -3.48 5.47 -12.53
N ILE A 221 -2.49 4.60 -12.31
CA ILE A 221 -2.54 3.19 -12.69
C ILE A 221 -2.14 2.33 -11.50
N VAL A 222 -2.94 1.29 -11.23
CA VAL A 222 -2.66 0.25 -10.24
C VAL A 222 -2.58 -1.09 -10.94
N LEU A 223 -1.40 -1.72 -10.83
CA LEU A 223 -1.11 -3.05 -11.32
C LEU A 223 -1.14 -4.05 -10.17
N SER A 224 -1.84 -5.17 -10.35
CA SER A 224 -1.85 -6.24 -9.36
C SER A 224 -1.85 -7.64 -9.98
N LYS A 225 -1.16 -8.56 -9.30
CA LYS A 225 -1.23 -10.01 -9.56
C LYS A 225 -2.57 -10.62 -9.09
N SER A 226 -3.30 -9.92 -8.22
CA SER A 226 -4.49 -10.41 -7.53
C SER A 226 -5.78 -9.75 -8.02
N ALA A 227 -6.91 -10.19 -7.46
CA ALA A 227 -8.24 -9.68 -7.79
C ALA A 227 -8.53 -8.29 -7.18
N PRO A 228 -9.26 -7.41 -7.89
CA PRO A 228 -9.94 -6.27 -7.28
C PRO A 228 -11.29 -6.67 -6.67
N THR A 229 -11.86 -5.82 -5.83
CA THR A 229 -13.24 -5.98 -5.30
C THR A 229 -14.22 -5.02 -6.00
N LYS A 230 -15.51 -5.35 -6.02
CA LYS A 230 -16.56 -4.51 -6.66
C LYS A 230 -16.50 -3.06 -6.18
N LEU A 231 -16.41 -2.84 -4.87
CA LEU A 231 -16.35 -1.49 -4.30
C LEU A 231 -15.06 -0.75 -4.72
N ALA A 232 -13.95 -1.47 -4.87
CA ALA A 232 -12.72 -0.88 -5.40
C ALA A 232 -12.91 -0.43 -6.85
N LEU A 233 -13.53 -1.26 -7.70
CA LEU A 233 -13.77 -0.90 -9.11
C LEU A 233 -14.70 0.31 -9.26
N GLN A 234 -15.75 0.40 -8.42
CA GLN A 234 -16.63 1.58 -8.40
C GLN A 234 -15.85 2.85 -8.06
N LEU A 235 -15.05 2.81 -6.99
CA LEU A 235 -14.18 3.93 -6.62
C LEU A 235 -13.16 4.26 -7.71
N ALA A 236 -12.65 3.26 -8.44
CA ALA A 236 -11.66 3.50 -9.48
C ALA A 236 -12.26 4.30 -10.64
N HIS A 237 -13.50 3.97 -11.02
CA HIS A 237 -14.25 4.74 -12.01
C HIS A 237 -14.48 6.18 -11.57
N ASP A 238 -14.95 6.37 -10.33
CA ASP A 238 -15.24 7.71 -9.80
C ASP A 238 -13.96 8.57 -9.68
N LEU A 239 -12.82 7.93 -9.41
CA LEU A 239 -11.53 8.62 -9.21
C LEU A 239 -10.67 8.68 -10.47
N GLY A 240 -11.09 8.09 -11.58
CA GLY A 240 -10.30 8.09 -12.82
C GLY A 240 -9.08 7.17 -12.79
N ILE A 241 -9.05 6.13 -11.94
CA ILE A 241 -7.88 5.24 -11.76
C ILE A 241 -8.01 3.99 -12.61
N THR A 242 -6.96 3.69 -13.37
CA THR A 242 -6.86 2.46 -14.17
C THR A 242 -6.47 1.29 -13.28
N VAL A 243 -7.31 0.26 -13.25
CA VAL A 243 -7.07 -0.95 -12.46
C VAL A 243 -6.78 -2.13 -13.39
N VAL A 244 -5.55 -2.64 -13.33
CA VAL A 244 -5.13 -3.84 -14.04
C VAL A 244 -4.85 -4.95 -13.04
N GLY A 245 -5.67 -6.00 -13.05
CA GLY A 245 -5.58 -7.12 -12.13
C GLY A 245 -5.19 -8.42 -12.82
N PHE A 246 -4.93 -9.45 -12.01
CA PHE A 246 -4.54 -10.79 -12.49
C PHE A 246 -3.35 -10.80 -13.47
N ILE A 247 -2.39 -9.89 -13.29
CA ILE A 247 -1.19 -9.84 -14.14
C ILE A 247 -0.30 -11.06 -13.86
N ARG A 248 -0.22 -11.98 -14.83
CA ARG A 248 0.63 -13.19 -14.80
C ARG A 248 0.65 -13.84 -16.18
N ASN A 249 1.72 -14.58 -16.49
CA ASN A 249 1.83 -15.39 -17.71
C ASN A 249 1.46 -14.60 -18.98
N ASP A 250 2.02 -13.38 -19.10
CA ASP A 250 1.77 -12.47 -20.22
C ASP A 250 0.28 -12.20 -20.51
N SER A 251 -0.52 -12.19 -19.44
CA SER A 251 -1.95 -11.91 -19.47
C SER A 251 -2.35 -11.00 -18.31
N CYS A 252 -3.40 -10.21 -18.50
CA CYS A 252 -4.01 -9.39 -17.46
C CYS A 252 -5.46 -9.05 -17.78
N ASN A 253 -6.17 -8.52 -16.77
CA ASN A 253 -7.52 -8.00 -16.91
C ASN A 253 -7.51 -6.51 -16.60
N ILE A 254 -7.96 -5.70 -17.56
CA ILE A 254 -8.15 -4.26 -17.38
C ILE A 254 -9.60 -4.03 -16.94
N TYR A 255 -9.79 -3.49 -15.75
CA TYR A 255 -11.12 -3.36 -15.14
C TYR A 255 -11.73 -1.97 -15.31
N THR A 256 -10.90 -0.93 -15.29
CA THR A 256 -11.33 0.47 -15.33
C THR A 256 -10.34 1.28 -16.17
N HIS A 257 -10.84 2.34 -16.82
CA HIS A 257 -10.06 3.30 -17.61
C HIS A 257 -9.08 2.66 -18.63
N PRO A 258 -9.55 1.74 -19.50
CA PRO A 258 -8.68 1.05 -20.45
C PRO A 258 -8.00 1.98 -21.46
N GLU A 259 -8.47 3.22 -21.63
CA GLU A 259 -7.85 4.25 -22.45
C GLU A 259 -6.39 4.58 -22.07
N ARG A 260 -5.94 4.26 -20.85
CA ARG A 260 -4.52 4.40 -20.45
C ARG A 260 -3.63 3.22 -20.86
N ILE A 261 -4.22 2.14 -21.37
CA ILE A 261 -3.49 0.98 -21.87
C ILE A 261 -3.42 1.04 -23.40
N GLU A 262 -2.20 1.21 -23.90
CA GLU A 262 -1.92 1.35 -25.32
C GLU A 262 -2.34 0.08 -26.09
N GLY A 263 -2.90 0.27 -27.28
CA GLY A 263 -3.42 -0.81 -28.11
C GLY A 263 -4.87 -1.23 -27.80
N TYR A 264 -5.49 -0.69 -26.73
CA TYR A 264 -6.94 -0.82 -26.55
C TYR A 264 -7.67 0.02 -27.61
N ILE A 265 -8.37 -0.67 -28.52
CA ILE A 265 -9.25 -0.04 -29.50
C ILE A 265 -10.67 -0.19 -28.97
N THR A 266 -11.28 0.92 -28.56
CA THR A 266 -12.72 0.94 -28.36
C THR A 266 -13.37 0.59 -29.69
N GLU A 267 -14.08 -0.54 -29.76
CA GLU A 267 -15.09 -0.71 -30.82
C GLU A 267 -16.05 0.47 -30.67
N LYS A 268 -15.92 1.46 -31.54
CA LYS A 268 -16.96 2.47 -31.68
C LYS A 268 -18.22 1.71 -32.08
N ASN A 269 -19.23 1.74 -31.22
CA ASN A 269 -20.60 1.52 -31.65
C ASN A 269 -20.89 2.59 -32.71
N ASP A 270 -20.66 2.27 -33.98
CA ASP A 270 -21.28 2.97 -35.09
C ASP A 270 -22.81 2.82 -34.89
N SER A 271 -23.42 3.89 -34.40
CA SER A 271 -24.87 4.11 -34.37
C SER A 271 -25.18 5.31 -35.24
#